data_AF-A0A943GG95-F1
#
_entry.id   AF-A0A943GG95-F1
#
_cell.length_a   1.000
_cell.length_b   1.000
_cell.length_c   1.000
_cell.angle_alpha   90.00
_cell.angle_beta   90.00
_cell.angle_gamma   90.00
#
_symmetry.space_group_name_H-M   'P 1'
#
loop_
_entity.id
_entity.type
_entity.pdbx_description
1 polymer ?
#
loop_
_entity_poly.entity_id
_entity_poly.type
_entity_poly.pdbx_seq_one_letter_code
_entity_poly.pdbx_strand_id
1 'polypeptide(L)'
;MHRRKLSALIMLATTFNFSAQTIDVFASEIKEDIKLSRSISNEENGNIQLNQSKVSKFDLLNSSYLEEYNKAFKLDNSKIISIANNGGQYSSSNISKAIDGNFSTHWETGKVNSETFENEVILTLEEVTKLNRIVYGARQDGAKGKGFAEEFEIYSSLTDNGDDFTLVSQGKYTDSTRDIVEIEFEETEFKRVKFKFKKANQNWASASEFMLYKKDTLSEIINNIFTDGTMTKLKDEYNNIDVINNLEAELNNHPLKEQLVYSIDLAKEILKGDKDYSDRTFTLTQYGDTHAKARNQLKMSTFGTDLQST
;
A
#
# COMPACT_ATOMS: atom_id res chain seq x y z
N MET A 1 0.70 62.31 33.38
CA MET A 1 -0.03 62.56 32.11
C MET A 1 0.47 61.54 31.09
N HIS A 2 -0.24 60.43 30.81
CA HIS A 2 -1.26 60.31 29.75
C HIS A 2 -0.70 60.70 28.36
N ARG A 3 -0.69 59.87 27.31
CA ARG A 3 -1.75 58.95 26.84
C ARG A 3 -1.19 57.81 25.98
N ARG A 4 -1.88 56.66 26.06
CA ARG A 4 -1.94 55.60 25.04
C ARG A 4 -2.31 56.18 23.67
N LYS A 5 -1.75 55.63 22.59
CA LYS A 5 -2.40 55.58 21.28
C LYS A 5 -2.21 54.20 20.66
N LEU A 6 -3.30 53.43 20.63
CA LEU A 6 -3.55 52.35 19.69
C LEU A 6 -3.42 52.89 18.25
N SER A 7 -2.89 52.08 17.34
CA SER A 7 -3.24 52.08 15.90
C SER A 7 -2.64 50.79 15.31
N ALA A 8 -3.41 49.70 15.22
CA ALA A 8 -4.37 49.38 14.15
C ALA A 8 -3.76 48.26 13.28
N LEU A 9 -3.93 47.02 13.75
CA LEU A 9 -3.71 45.80 12.98
C LEU A 9 -4.79 45.78 11.87
N ILE A 10 -4.43 46.12 10.64
CA ILE A 10 -5.32 45.94 9.49
C ILE A 10 -5.29 44.45 9.18
N MET A 11 -6.25 43.73 9.75
CA MET A 11 -6.61 42.37 9.35
C MET A 11 -7.29 42.48 7.98
N LEU A 12 -6.52 42.36 6.90
CA LEU A 12 -7.06 42.16 5.57
C LEU A 12 -7.54 40.70 5.52
N ALA A 13 -8.84 40.51 5.74
CA ALA A 13 -9.52 39.26 5.46
C ALA A 13 -9.55 39.05 3.93
N THR A 14 -8.46 38.51 3.38
CA THR A 14 -8.48 37.91 2.06
C THR A 14 -9.10 36.53 2.20
N THR A 15 -10.39 36.41 1.88
CA THR A 15 -11.03 35.13 1.59
C THR A 15 -10.36 34.56 0.33
N PHE A 16 -9.30 33.78 0.51
CA PHE A 16 -8.75 32.97 -0.57
C PHE A 16 -9.63 31.72 -0.70
N ASN A 17 -10.36 31.62 -1.80
CA ASN A 17 -10.78 30.32 -2.32
C ASN A 17 -9.50 29.62 -2.78
N PHE A 18 -8.87 28.87 -1.87
CA PHE A 18 -7.79 27.95 -2.21
C PHE A 18 -8.38 26.73 -2.92
N SER A 19 -8.62 26.87 -4.22
CA SER A 19 -8.86 25.74 -5.11
C SER A 19 -7.55 24.98 -5.29
N ALA A 20 -7.46 23.77 -4.74
CA ALA A 20 -6.63 22.58 -5.06
C ALA A 20 -5.13 22.71 -5.47
N GLN A 21 -4.68 23.80 -6.10
CA GLN A 21 -3.40 23.91 -6.78
C GLN A 21 -2.21 24.24 -5.87
N THR A 22 -2.41 24.80 -4.67
CA THR A 22 -1.28 25.08 -3.74
C THR A 22 -1.08 23.99 -2.70
N ILE A 23 -2.04 23.05 -2.60
CA ILE A 23 -1.98 21.92 -1.68
C ILE A 23 -1.04 20.85 -2.27
N ASP A 24 -1.07 20.64 -3.59
CA ASP A 24 -0.07 19.84 -4.31
C ASP A 24 1.35 20.38 -4.14
N VAL A 25 1.52 21.70 -3.96
CA VAL A 25 2.84 22.36 -3.90
C VAL A 25 3.61 21.95 -2.65
N PHE A 26 2.98 21.99 -1.47
CA PHE A 26 3.67 21.65 -0.21
C PHE A 26 4.03 20.16 -0.12
N ALA A 27 3.11 19.28 -0.54
CA ALA A 27 3.41 17.85 -0.63
C ALA A 27 4.46 17.53 -1.70
N SER A 28 4.54 18.32 -2.78
CA SER A 28 5.59 18.19 -3.80
C SER A 28 6.96 18.68 -3.32
N GLU A 29 7.04 19.77 -2.55
CA GLU A 29 8.29 20.30 -2.00
C GLU A 29 8.91 19.31 -0.98
N ILE A 30 8.10 18.74 -0.07
CA ILE A 30 8.56 17.70 0.86
C ILE A 30 9.03 16.44 0.11
N LYS A 31 8.37 16.08 -1.00
CA LYS A 31 8.76 14.93 -1.85
C LYS A 31 10.12 15.14 -2.52
N GLU A 32 10.42 16.35 -2.97
CA GLU A 32 11.67 16.65 -3.68
C GLU A 32 12.88 16.51 -2.74
N ASP A 33 12.76 16.98 -1.50
CA ASP A 33 13.79 16.85 -0.46
C ASP A 33 14.01 15.39 0.00
N ILE A 34 12.94 14.59 0.10
CA ILE A 34 13.04 13.15 0.45
C ILE A 34 13.66 12.34 -0.70
N LYS A 35 13.33 12.65 -1.95
CA LYS A 35 13.90 11.97 -3.13
C LYS A 35 15.40 12.26 -3.28
N LEU A 36 15.82 13.47 -2.95
CA LEU A 36 17.22 13.89 -2.95
C LEU A 36 18.03 13.19 -1.84
N SER A 37 17.47 13.04 -0.63
CA SER A 37 18.15 12.36 0.48
C SER A 37 18.30 10.84 0.26
N ARG A 38 17.34 10.20 -0.40
CA ARG A 38 17.37 8.75 -0.70
C ARG A 38 18.28 8.37 -1.88
N SER A 39 18.58 9.32 -2.76
CA SER A 39 19.52 9.10 -3.88
C SER A 39 20.98 9.22 -3.46
N ILE A 40 21.29 9.98 -2.41
CA ILE A 40 22.65 10.16 -1.88
C ILE A 40 23.16 8.92 -1.11
N SER A 41 22.30 8.02 -0.65
CA SER A 41 22.70 6.84 0.15
C SER A 41 23.04 5.57 -0.64
N ASN A 42 22.88 5.55 -1.97
CA ASN A 42 22.95 4.32 -2.77
C ASN A 42 24.13 4.23 -3.76
N GLU A 43 25.09 5.14 -3.73
CA GLU A 43 26.34 4.97 -4.46
C GLU A 43 27.37 4.28 -3.57
N GLU A 44 27.27 2.95 -3.43
CA GLU A 44 28.43 2.03 -3.30
C GLU A 44 27.98 0.56 -3.21
N ASN A 45 28.41 -0.23 -4.19
CA ASN A 45 28.31 -1.70 -4.37
C ASN A 45 27.12 -2.25 -5.17
N GLY A 46 27.41 -2.61 -6.43
CA GLY A 46 26.51 -3.26 -7.38
C GLY A 46 26.10 -4.68 -6.98
N ASN A 47 25.04 -4.77 -6.19
CA ASN A 47 24.09 -5.87 -6.21
C ASN A 47 22.77 -5.27 -6.70
N ILE A 48 22.22 -5.77 -7.81
CA ILE A 48 20.90 -5.34 -8.29
C ILE A 48 19.87 -5.83 -7.27
N GLN A 49 19.59 -5.01 -6.26
CA GLN A 49 18.50 -5.25 -5.32
C GLN A 49 17.20 -5.06 -6.11
N LEU A 50 16.65 -6.16 -6.60
CA LEU A 50 15.37 -6.17 -7.28
C LEU A 50 14.32 -5.53 -6.35
N ASN A 51 13.55 -4.56 -6.86
CA ASN A 51 12.45 -3.94 -6.13
C ASN A 51 11.46 -5.04 -5.71
N GLN A 52 11.24 -5.18 -4.40
CA GLN A 52 10.32 -6.15 -3.82
C GLN A 52 8.99 -5.48 -3.50
N SER A 53 7.89 -6.10 -3.92
CA SER A 53 6.56 -5.66 -3.54
C SER A 53 6.25 -6.06 -2.11
N LYS A 54 5.56 -5.17 -1.39
CA LYS A 54 4.89 -5.53 -0.14
C LYS A 54 3.55 -6.14 -0.50
N VAL A 55 3.29 -7.34 0.01
CA VAL A 55 2.05 -8.07 -0.28
C VAL A 55 1.36 -8.41 1.02
N SER A 56 0.09 -8.04 1.11
CA SER A 56 -0.75 -8.30 2.28
C SER A 56 -2.18 -8.58 1.84
N LYS A 57 -2.97 -9.15 2.74
CA LYS A 57 -4.41 -9.27 2.54
C LYS A 57 -5.03 -7.88 2.33
N PHE A 58 -5.97 -7.77 1.40
CA PHE A 58 -6.68 -6.52 1.15
C PHE A 58 -7.84 -6.37 2.14
N ASP A 59 -7.56 -5.74 3.28
CA ASP A 59 -8.51 -5.63 4.39
C ASP A 59 -9.70 -4.71 4.09
N LEU A 60 -9.56 -3.77 3.14
CA LEU A 60 -10.64 -2.89 2.74
C LEU A 60 -11.80 -3.61 2.02
N LEU A 61 -11.61 -4.84 1.54
CA LEU A 61 -12.63 -5.53 0.74
C LEU A 61 -13.99 -5.66 1.45
N ASN A 62 -13.99 -5.87 2.77
CA ASN A 62 -15.21 -6.03 3.57
C ASN A 62 -15.53 -4.76 4.40
N SER A 63 -14.86 -3.66 4.12
CA SER A 63 -15.00 -2.40 4.85
C SER A 63 -16.16 -1.57 4.28
N SER A 64 -16.85 -0.84 5.17
CA SER A 64 -17.81 0.19 4.75
C SER A 64 -17.17 1.35 4.00
N TYR A 65 -15.84 1.54 4.10
CA TYR A 65 -15.10 2.60 3.41
C TYR A 65 -14.73 2.25 1.96
N LEU A 66 -14.91 1.00 1.51
CA LEU A 66 -14.40 0.53 0.22
C LEU A 66 -14.93 1.34 -0.96
N GLU A 67 -16.22 1.65 -0.97
CA GLU A 67 -16.84 2.33 -2.11
C GLU A 67 -16.27 3.73 -2.30
N GLU A 68 -16.20 4.53 -1.23
CA GLU A 68 -15.63 5.87 -1.26
C GLU A 68 -14.12 5.84 -1.51
N TYR A 69 -13.40 4.86 -0.96
CA TYR A 69 -11.99 4.66 -1.24
C TYR A 69 -11.74 4.37 -2.72
N ASN A 70 -12.57 3.51 -3.32
CA ASN A 70 -12.48 3.19 -4.74
C ASN A 70 -12.76 4.41 -5.61
N LYS A 71 -13.74 5.24 -5.27
CA LYS A 71 -14.03 6.49 -6.00
C LYS A 71 -12.81 7.43 -6.04
N ALA A 72 -12.02 7.47 -4.96
CA ALA A 72 -10.85 8.34 -4.88
C ALA A 72 -9.58 7.73 -5.53
N PHE A 73 -9.30 6.45 -5.29
CA PHE A 73 -7.98 5.87 -5.56
C PHE A 73 -7.96 4.73 -6.58
N LYS A 74 -9.07 4.01 -6.77
CA LYS A 74 -9.13 2.93 -7.75
C LYS A 74 -9.21 3.55 -9.15
N LEU A 75 -8.40 3.05 -10.08
CA LEU A 75 -8.56 3.36 -11.48
C LEU A 75 -9.89 2.77 -11.96
N ASP A 76 -10.73 3.61 -12.55
CA ASP A 76 -12.00 3.18 -13.11
C ASP A 76 -11.76 2.16 -14.25
N ASN A 77 -12.55 1.09 -14.29
CA ASN A 77 -12.35 0.01 -15.28
C ASN A 77 -12.55 0.53 -16.72
N SER A 78 -13.32 1.61 -16.93
CA SER A 78 -13.45 2.26 -18.24
C SER A 78 -12.14 2.84 -18.78
N LYS A 79 -11.14 3.07 -17.90
CA LYS A 79 -9.79 3.53 -18.27
C LYS A 79 -8.86 2.38 -18.68
N ILE A 80 -9.32 1.13 -18.59
CA ILE A 80 -8.62 -0.05 -19.10
C ILE A 80 -9.21 -0.36 -20.48
N ILE A 81 -8.50 0.02 -21.54
CA ILE A 81 -9.01 -0.09 -22.92
C ILE A 81 -8.89 -1.51 -23.47
N SER A 82 -7.99 -2.32 -22.95
CA SER A 82 -7.88 -3.74 -23.30
C SER A 82 -7.19 -4.56 -22.23
N ILE A 83 -7.49 -5.86 -22.22
CA ILE A 83 -6.77 -6.88 -21.44
C ILE A 83 -6.49 -8.09 -22.33
N ALA A 84 -5.24 -8.58 -22.29
CA ALA A 84 -4.79 -9.72 -23.08
C ALA A 84 -3.97 -10.68 -22.20
N ASN A 85 -3.83 -11.93 -22.65
CA ASN A 85 -2.97 -12.91 -22.01
C ASN A 85 -2.30 -13.83 -23.04
N ASN A 86 -1.21 -14.51 -22.64
CA ASN A 86 -0.46 -15.41 -23.51
C ASN A 86 -0.86 -16.91 -23.40
N GLY A 87 -1.81 -17.25 -22.53
CA GLY A 87 -2.22 -18.61 -22.21
C GLY A 87 -3.62 -19.02 -22.70
N GLY A 88 -4.34 -18.12 -23.38
CA GLY A 88 -5.71 -18.33 -23.82
C GLY A 88 -6.69 -18.37 -22.65
N GLN A 89 -7.65 -19.30 -22.70
CA GLN A 89 -8.66 -19.48 -21.66
C GLN A 89 -9.06 -20.94 -21.52
N TYR A 90 -9.48 -21.33 -20.31
CA TYR A 90 -10.15 -22.60 -20.05
C TYR A 90 -11.67 -22.41 -20.18
N SER A 91 -12.30 -23.20 -21.05
CA SER A 91 -13.77 -23.17 -21.25
C SER A 91 -14.28 -21.74 -21.51
N SER A 92 -15.28 -21.27 -20.76
CA SER A 92 -15.85 -19.93 -20.84
C SER A 92 -15.24 -18.92 -19.87
N SER A 93 -14.15 -19.25 -19.18
CA SER A 93 -13.43 -18.36 -18.24
C SER A 93 -12.49 -17.42 -19.00
N ASN A 94 -13.08 -16.55 -19.83
CA ASN A 94 -12.36 -15.59 -20.67
C ASN A 94 -11.68 -14.47 -19.85
N ILE A 95 -10.72 -13.78 -20.47
CA ILE A 95 -9.87 -12.79 -19.80
C ILE A 95 -10.60 -11.52 -19.34
N SER A 96 -11.70 -11.14 -19.99
CA SER A 96 -12.45 -9.94 -19.60
C SER A 96 -13.10 -10.07 -18.22
N LYS A 97 -13.32 -11.30 -17.74
CA LYS A 97 -13.81 -11.57 -16.38
C LYS A 97 -12.83 -11.20 -15.28
N ALA A 98 -11.57 -10.93 -15.60
CA ALA A 98 -10.56 -10.54 -14.62
C ALA A 98 -10.58 -9.03 -14.31
N ILE A 99 -11.48 -8.26 -14.91
CA ILE A 99 -11.66 -6.82 -14.73
C ILE A 99 -13.14 -6.43 -14.84
N ASP A 100 -14.05 -7.35 -14.52
CA ASP A 100 -15.50 -7.13 -14.64
C ASP A 100 -16.14 -6.58 -13.37
N GLY A 101 -15.33 -6.38 -12.32
CA GLY A 101 -15.77 -5.85 -11.02
C GLY A 101 -16.45 -6.89 -10.15
N ASN A 102 -16.37 -8.18 -10.48
CA ASN A 102 -17.07 -9.24 -9.78
C ASN A 102 -16.13 -10.39 -9.39
N PHE A 103 -15.78 -10.45 -8.10
CA PHE A 103 -14.94 -11.54 -7.57
C PHE A 103 -15.53 -12.96 -7.72
N SER A 104 -16.82 -13.10 -8.03
CA SER A 104 -17.47 -14.40 -8.26
C SER A 104 -17.25 -14.95 -9.68
N THR A 105 -16.87 -14.10 -10.64
CA THR A 105 -16.40 -14.49 -11.97
C THR A 105 -14.88 -14.59 -11.98
N HIS A 106 -14.32 -15.22 -13.01
CA HIS A 106 -12.87 -15.34 -13.16
C HIS A 106 -12.46 -15.68 -14.59
N TRP A 107 -11.23 -15.28 -14.91
CA TRP A 107 -10.40 -15.86 -15.95
C TRP A 107 -9.64 -17.08 -15.41
N GLU A 108 -9.47 -18.09 -16.25
CA GLU A 108 -8.54 -19.21 -16.01
C GLU A 108 -7.80 -19.49 -17.31
N THR A 109 -6.47 -19.61 -17.24
CA THR A 109 -5.65 -19.87 -18.42
C THR A 109 -5.98 -21.20 -19.09
N GLY A 110 -5.85 -21.26 -20.42
CA GLY A 110 -5.94 -22.50 -21.18
C GLY A 110 -4.63 -23.29 -21.21
N LYS A 111 -3.51 -22.65 -20.90
CA LYS A 111 -2.16 -23.25 -20.89
C LYS A 111 -1.49 -23.03 -19.55
N VAL A 112 -1.22 -24.13 -18.85
CA VAL A 112 -0.56 -24.10 -17.53
C VAL A 112 0.88 -23.61 -17.62
N ASN A 113 1.38 -23.03 -16.53
CA ASN A 113 2.81 -22.77 -16.35
C ASN A 113 3.62 -24.07 -16.49
N SER A 114 4.82 -23.95 -17.05
CA SER A 114 5.83 -24.99 -17.16
C SER A 114 7.24 -24.38 -17.16
N GLU A 115 8.28 -25.20 -17.22
CA GLU A 115 9.67 -24.73 -17.32
C GLU A 115 9.94 -23.81 -18.52
N THR A 116 9.12 -23.89 -19.57
CA THR A 116 9.28 -23.14 -20.82
C THR A 116 8.13 -22.16 -21.08
N PHE A 117 7.21 -21.99 -20.14
CA PHE A 117 6.05 -21.13 -20.32
C PHE A 117 5.54 -20.59 -18.98
N GLU A 118 5.46 -19.26 -18.89
CA GLU A 118 4.89 -18.57 -17.75
C GLU A 118 3.71 -17.71 -18.24
N ASN A 119 2.59 -17.79 -17.53
CA ASN A 119 1.41 -17.01 -17.87
C ASN A 119 1.66 -15.52 -17.62
N GLU A 120 1.23 -14.70 -18.57
CA GLU A 120 1.30 -13.24 -18.52
C GLU A 120 -0.07 -12.66 -18.84
N VAL A 121 -0.46 -11.63 -18.09
CA VAL A 121 -1.62 -10.80 -18.36
C VAL A 121 -1.15 -9.38 -18.60
N ILE A 122 -1.64 -8.74 -19.65
CA ILE A 122 -1.31 -7.36 -20.01
C ILE A 122 -2.59 -6.54 -20.02
N LEU A 123 -2.63 -5.49 -19.20
CA LEU A 123 -3.67 -4.47 -19.20
C LEU A 123 -3.15 -3.24 -19.93
N THR A 124 -3.90 -2.72 -20.90
CA THR A 124 -3.58 -1.46 -21.59
C THR A 124 -4.50 -0.37 -21.09
N LEU A 125 -3.92 0.76 -20.68
CA LEU A 125 -4.65 1.90 -20.13
C LEU A 125 -4.95 2.92 -21.23
N GLU A 126 -6.01 3.72 -21.06
CA GLU A 126 -6.38 4.80 -21.99
C GLU A 126 -5.26 5.85 -22.09
N GLU A 127 -4.65 6.20 -20.96
CA GLU A 127 -3.56 7.17 -20.84
C GLU A 127 -2.46 6.64 -19.91
N VAL A 128 -1.28 7.25 -19.98
CA VAL A 128 -0.20 6.97 -19.03
C VAL A 128 -0.67 7.37 -17.63
N THR A 129 -0.72 6.39 -16.72
CA THR A 129 -1.26 6.57 -15.37
C THR A 129 -0.23 6.17 -14.32
N LYS A 130 -0.07 6.97 -13.27
CA LYS A 130 0.73 6.62 -12.09
C LYS A 130 -0.06 5.70 -11.17
N LEU A 131 0.53 4.55 -10.86
CA LEU A 131 -0.05 3.52 -10.00
C LEU A 131 1.03 3.05 -9.02
N ASN A 132 0.61 2.62 -7.83
CA ASN A 132 1.52 2.02 -6.85
C ASN A 132 1.00 0.70 -6.29
N ARG A 133 -0.20 0.28 -6.71
CA ARG A 133 -0.89 -0.86 -6.13
C ARG A 133 -1.71 -1.64 -7.14
N ILE A 134 -1.69 -2.95 -7.00
CA ILE A 134 -2.59 -3.89 -7.67
C ILE A 134 -3.30 -4.70 -6.59
N VAL A 135 -4.63 -4.67 -6.57
CA VAL A 135 -5.41 -5.64 -5.80
C VAL A 135 -5.74 -6.81 -6.72
N TYR A 136 -5.41 -8.01 -6.27
CA TYR A 136 -5.49 -9.24 -7.05
C TYR A 136 -6.14 -10.36 -6.23
N GLY A 137 -6.98 -11.16 -6.88
CA GLY A 137 -7.46 -12.42 -6.34
C GLY A 137 -7.49 -13.50 -7.40
N ALA A 138 -7.18 -14.74 -7.02
CA ALA A 138 -7.48 -15.91 -7.85
C ALA A 138 -8.99 -16.16 -7.94
N ARG A 139 -9.43 -17.18 -8.69
CA ARG A 139 -10.85 -17.61 -8.68
C ARG A 139 -11.39 -17.84 -7.26
N GLN A 140 -12.62 -17.41 -7.01
CA GLN A 140 -13.26 -17.46 -5.68
C GLN A 140 -14.42 -18.47 -5.59
N ASP A 141 -14.64 -19.27 -6.63
CA ASP A 141 -15.73 -20.23 -6.77
C ASP A 141 -15.41 -21.60 -6.11
N GLY A 142 -16.00 -22.70 -6.60
CA GLY A 142 -15.81 -24.04 -6.03
C GLY A 142 -14.35 -24.53 -5.98
N ALA A 143 -13.46 -24.00 -6.82
CA ALA A 143 -12.03 -24.30 -6.80
C ALA A 143 -11.21 -23.11 -6.26
N LYS A 144 -11.78 -22.40 -5.26
CA LYS A 144 -11.22 -21.18 -4.67
C LYS A 144 -9.72 -21.29 -4.39
N GLY A 145 -8.96 -20.38 -4.99
CA GLY A 145 -7.51 -20.23 -4.86
C GLY A 145 -6.66 -21.01 -5.87
N LYS A 146 -7.24 -21.90 -6.68
CA LYS A 146 -6.51 -22.50 -7.81
C LYS A 146 -6.09 -21.39 -8.77
N GLY A 147 -4.82 -21.37 -9.16
CA GLY A 147 -4.26 -20.37 -10.06
C GLY A 147 -3.75 -19.09 -9.41
N PHE A 148 -3.80 -18.99 -8.08
CA PHE A 148 -3.25 -17.87 -7.34
C PHE A 148 -1.77 -17.64 -7.65
N ALA A 149 -1.39 -16.40 -7.92
CA ALA A 149 0.01 -15.99 -8.11
C ALA A 149 0.79 -16.04 -6.78
N GLU A 150 1.37 -17.19 -6.45
CA GLU A 150 2.23 -17.35 -5.26
C GLU A 150 3.53 -16.55 -5.40
N GLU A 151 4.04 -16.45 -6.64
CA GLU A 151 5.18 -15.61 -7.02
C GLU A 151 4.86 -14.91 -8.34
N PHE A 152 5.21 -13.63 -8.45
CA PHE A 152 4.89 -12.81 -9.60
C PHE A 152 5.93 -11.72 -9.85
N GLU A 153 5.87 -11.18 -11.07
CA GLU A 153 6.59 -9.99 -11.50
C GLU A 153 5.61 -8.98 -12.12
N ILE A 154 5.85 -7.70 -11.90
CA ILE A 154 5.09 -6.58 -12.47
C ILE A 154 6.03 -5.79 -13.38
N TYR A 155 5.59 -5.52 -14.60
CA TYR A 155 6.34 -4.72 -15.57
C TYR A 155 5.50 -3.55 -16.08
N SER A 156 6.19 -2.47 -16.44
CA SER A 156 5.60 -1.30 -17.09
C SER A 156 6.10 -1.16 -18.53
N SER A 157 5.22 -0.67 -19.39
CA SER A 157 5.60 -0.01 -20.65
C SER A 157 4.81 1.28 -20.78
N LEU A 158 5.41 2.30 -21.41
CA LEU A 158 4.81 3.60 -21.68
C LEU A 158 4.27 3.75 -23.10
N THR A 159 4.39 2.70 -23.92
CA THR A 159 3.90 2.65 -25.29
C THR A 159 2.65 1.77 -25.40
N ASP A 160 1.89 1.91 -26.48
CA ASP A 160 0.72 1.05 -26.75
C ASP A 160 1.10 -0.38 -27.21
N ASN A 161 2.29 -0.56 -27.79
CA ASN A 161 2.67 -1.79 -28.49
C ASN A 161 4.18 -2.05 -28.41
N GLY A 162 4.58 -3.29 -28.72
CA GLY A 162 5.98 -3.73 -28.67
C GLY A 162 6.33 -4.45 -27.36
N ASP A 163 7.47 -5.13 -27.36
CA ASP A 163 8.00 -5.82 -26.18
C ASP A 163 9.12 -4.98 -25.54
N ASP A 164 8.71 -3.85 -24.97
CA ASP A 164 9.55 -2.82 -24.34
C ASP A 164 9.27 -2.70 -22.83
N PHE A 165 8.84 -3.81 -22.22
CA PHE A 165 8.50 -3.87 -20.81
C PHE A 165 9.73 -3.81 -19.91
N THR A 166 9.68 -2.97 -18.89
CA THR A 166 10.70 -2.87 -17.84
C THR A 166 10.16 -3.40 -16.52
N LEU A 167 10.95 -4.23 -15.82
CA LEU A 167 10.57 -4.77 -14.51
C LEU A 167 10.40 -3.62 -13.51
N VAL A 168 9.23 -3.57 -12.86
CA VAL A 168 8.90 -2.59 -11.82
C VAL A 168 9.17 -3.18 -10.45
N SER A 169 8.63 -4.37 -10.21
CA SER A 169 8.71 -5.05 -8.92
C SER A 169 8.45 -6.55 -9.08
N GLN A 170 8.85 -7.33 -8.10
CA GLN A 170 8.51 -8.73 -7.95
C GLN A 170 8.05 -9.01 -6.52
N GLY A 171 7.28 -10.07 -6.33
CA GLY A 171 6.77 -10.40 -5.01
C GLY A 171 6.35 -11.84 -4.88
N LYS A 172 6.11 -12.23 -3.62
CA LYS A 172 5.55 -13.53 -3.25
C LYS A 172 4.54 -13.39 -2.13
N TYR A 173 3.56 -14.28 -2.08
CA TYR A 173 2.60 -14.38 -0.99
C TYR A 173 2.34 -15.84 -0.66
N THR A 174 2.66 -16.23 0.57
CA THR A 174 2.65 -17.65 1.01
C THR A 174 1.59 -17.96 2.06
N ASP A 175 0.89 -16.95 2.58
CA ASP A 175 -0.03 -17.13 3.70
C ASP A 175 -1.31 -17.89 3.27
N SER A 176 -1.83 -17.59 2.08
CA SER A 176 -3.04 -18.20 1.57
C SER A 176 -3.19 -17.99 0.06
N THR A 177 -3.62 -19.02 -0.65
CA THR A 177 -3.99 -18.89 -2.07
C THR A 177 -5.44 -18.43 -2.24
N ARG A 178 -6.19 -18.28 -1.14
CA ARG A 178 -7.64 -18.01 -1.12
C ARG A 178 -7.96 -16.54 -0.80
N ASP A 179 -6.95 -15.76 -0.42
CA ASP A 179 -7.12 -14.35 -0.11
C ASP A 179 -7.22 -13.50 -1.38
N ILE A 180 -7.78 -12.31 -1.21
CA ILE A 180 -7.61 -11.20 -2.13
C ILE A 180 -6.53 -10.33 -1.51
N VAL A 181 -5.48 -10.05 -2.27
CA VAL A 181 -4.26 -9.42 -1.79
C VAL A 181 -4.10 -8.04 -2.42
N GLU A 182 -3.54 -7.12 -1.66
CA GLU A 182 -2.97 -5.88 -2.15
C GLU A 182 -1.47 -6.10 -2.37
N ILE A 183 -1.01 -5.70 -3.55
CA ILE A 183 0.39 -5.74 -3.96
C ILE A 183 0.83 -4.30 -4.12
N GLU A 184 1.62 -3.82 -3.17
CA GLU A 184 2.17 -2.46 -3.13
C GLU A 184 3.60 -2.45 -3.69
N PHE A 185 3.92 -1.44 -4.49
CA PHE A 185 5.21 -1.20 -5.12
C PHE A 185 5.49 0.30 -5.22
N GLU A 186 6.72 0.67 -5.58
CA GLU A 186 7.09 2.06 -5.81
C GLU A 186 6.24 2.68 -6.93
N GLU A 187 5.75 3.91 -6.70
CA GLU A 187 4.86 4.59 -7.65
C GLU A 187 5.50 4.69 -9.04
N THR A 188 4.81 4.15 -10.04
CA THR A 188 5.34 3.98 -11.40
C THR A 188 4.28 4.39 -12.43
N GLU A 189 4.73 4.95 -13.55
CA GLU A 189 3.88 5.28 -14.70
C GLU A 189 3.66 4.05 -15.57
N PHE A 190 2.42 3.84 -16.03
CA PHE A 190 2.02 2.74 -16.90
C PHE A 190 1.16 3.24 -18.05
N LYS A 191 1.52 2.86 -19.27
CA LYS A 191 0.56 2.75 -20.39
C LYS A 191 0.07 1.32 -20.52
N ARG A 192 0.96 0.34 -20.28
CA ARG A 192 0.65 -1.08 -20.17
C ARG A 192 1.21 -1.66 -18.88
N VAL A 193 0.37 -2.38 -18.14
CA VAL A 193 0.75 -3.16 -16.96
C VAL A 193 0.86 -4.62 -17.39
N LYS A 194 2.03 -5.24 -17.27
CA LYS A 194 2.19 -6.70 -17.44
C LYS A 194 2.34 -7.35 -16.07
N PHE A 195 1.43 -8.25 -15.74
CA PHE A 195 1.48 -9.10 -14.56
C PHE A 195 1.88 -10.51 -14.99
N LYS A 196 3.01 -11.00 -14.49
CA LYS A 196 3.57 -12.29 -14.85
C LYS A 196 3.47 -13.26 -13.68
N PHE A 197 2.82 -14.39 -13.91
CA PHE A 197 2.68 -15.47 -12.94
C PHE A 197 3.94 -16.33 -12.98
N LYS A 198 4.92 -16.05 -12.13
CA LYS A 198 6.14 -16.86 -11.99
C LYS A 198 5.81 -18.23 -11.41
N LYS A 199 4.99 -18.23 -10.36
CA LYS A 199 4.43 -19.45 -9.76
C LYS A 199 2.94 -19.27 -9.52
N ALA A 200 2.14 -20.03 -10.25
CA ALA A 200 0.70 -20.11 -10.04
C ALA A 200 0.37 -21.37 -9.22
N ASN A 201 -0.52 -21.26 -8.24
CA ASN A 201 -1.00 -22.41 -7.49
C ASN A 201 -1.61 -23.44 -8.46
N GLN A 202 -1.07 -24.66 -8.45
CA GLN A 202 -1.40 -25.74 -9.40
C GLN A 202 -1.06 -25.42 -10.88
N ASN A 203 -0.24 -24.42 -11.16
CA ASN A 203 0.18 -23.96 -12.50
C ASN A 203 -0.93 -23.40 -13.41
N TRP A 204 -2.20 -23.48 -13.02
CA TRP A 204 -3.35 -22.97 -13.77
C TRP A 204 -3.65 -21.52 -13.42
N ALA A 205 -2.83 -20.57 -13.89
CA ALA A 205 -3.02 -19.14 -13.60
C ALA A 205 -4.49 -18.70 -13.73
N SER A 206 -4.98 -18.00 -12.71
CA SER A 206 -6.36 -17.51 -12.67
C SER A 206 -6.42 -16.13 -12.02
N ALA A 207 -7.46 -15.39 -12.38
CA ALA A 207 -7.74 -14.09 -11.80
C ALA A 207 -9.25 -13.91 -11.73
N SER A 208 -9.78 -13.65 -10.54
CA SER A 208 -11.14 -13.13 -10.38
C SER A 208 -11.15 -11.64 -10.70
N GLU A 209 -10.23 -10.87 -10.15
CA GLU A 209 -10.09 -9.44 -10.44
C GLU A 209 -8.63 -8.99 -10.40
N PHE A 210 -8.32 -8.01 -11.26
CA PHE A 210 -7.20 -7.09 -11.15
C PHE A 210 -7.77 -5.68 -11.01
N MET A 211 -7.53 -5.05 -9.85
CA MET A 211 -7.90 -3.66 -9.62
C MET A 211 -6.63 -2.84 -9.46
N LEU A 212 -6.53 -1.75 -10.21
CA LEU A 212 -5.36 -0.87 -10.22
C LEU A 212 -5.63 0.34 -9.33
N TYR A 213 -4.69 0.70 -8.46
CA TYR A 213 -4.85 1.83 -7.52
C TYR A 213 -3.72 2.85 -7.65
N LYS A 214 -4.11 4.12 -7.57
CA LYS A 214 -3.21 5.26 -7.40
C LYS A 214 -2.66 5.30 -5.98
N LYS A 215 -1.54 6.01 -5.80
CA LYS A 215 -0.92 6.20 -4.49
C LYS A 215 -1.81 7.03 -3.56
N ASP A 216 -2.06 6.50 -2.37
CA ASP A 216 -2.68 7.22 -1.28
C ASP A 216 -1.58 7.82 -0.40
N THR A 217 -1.12 9.00 -0.82
CA THR A 217 0.03 9.67 -0.18
C THR A 217 -0.31 10.11 1.24
N LEU A 218 -1.54 10.56 1.49
CA LEU A 218 -1.93 11.08 2.80
C LEU A 218 -1.97 9.96 3.85
N SER A 219 -2.55 8.80 3.54
CA SER A 219 -2.52 7.65 4.44
C SER A 219 -1.10 7.18 4.72
N GLU A 220 -0.23 7.15 3.71
CA GLU A 220 1.18 6.75 3.87
C GLU A 220 1.94 7.71 4.80
N ILE A 221 1.73 9.03 4.65
CA ILE A 221 2.31 10.05 5.53
C ILE A 221 1.80 9.87 6.96
N ILE A 222 0.48 9.83 7.16
CA ILE A 222 -0.13 9.75 8.49
C ILE A 222 0.31 8.48 9.24
N ASN A 223 0.40 7.35 8.54
CA ASN A 223 0.86 6.09 9.12
C ASN A 223 2.36 6.08 9.48
N ASN A 224 3.11 7.11 9.08
CA ASN A 224 4.56 7.17 9.18
C ASN A 224 5.06 8.44 9.92
N ILE A 225 4.19 9.16 10.62
CA ILE A 225 4.55 10.37 11.38
C ILE A 225 5.35 10.09 12.65
N PHE A 226 5.20 8.89 13.22
CA PHE A 226 5.90 8.45 14.42
C PHE A 226 7.23 7.77 14.09
N THR A 227 8.18 7.82 15.03
CA THR A 227 9.51 7.19 14.86
C THR A 227 9.42 5.67 14.75
N ASP A 228 8.44 5.06 15.43
CA ASP A 228 8.22 3.63 15.50
C ASP A 228 6.78 3.30 15.93
N GLY A 229 6.46 2.02 16.02
CA GLY A 229 5.12 1.52 16.38
C GLY A 229 4.68 1.77 17.82
N THR A 230 5.54 2.29 18.71
CA THR A 230 5.12 2.72 20.05
C THR A 230 4.31 4.02 20.00
N MET A 231 4.45 4.79 18.91
CA MET A 231 3.77 6.06 18.69
C MET A 231 4.00 7.09 19.82
N THR A 232 5.13 7.00 20.53
CA THR A 232 5.45 7.90 21.66
C THR A 232 6.21 9.16 21.25
N LYS A 233 6.86 9.13 20.08
CA LYS A 233 7.66 10.23 19.55
C LYS A 233 7.36 10.43 18.06
N LEU A 234 7.21 11.70 17.67
CA LEU A 234 7.11 12.11 16.28
C LEU A 234 8.50 12.17 15.63
N LYS A 235 8.57 11.90 14.33
CA LYS A 235 9.78 12.22 13.55
C LYS A 235 9.96 13.73 13.48
N ASP A 236 11.20 14.16 13.27
CA ASP A 236 11.58 15.57 13.38
C ASP A 236 10.81 16.45 12.39
N GLU A 237 10.53 15.96 11.17
CA GLU A 237 9.77 16.67 10.15
C GLU A 237 8.28 16.87 10.50
N TYR A 238 7.72 16.05 11.40
CA TYR A 238 6.33 16.17 11.87
C TYR A 238 6.22 16.74 13.28
N ASN A 239 7.35 17.06 13.94
CA ASN A 239 7.41 17.60 15.29
C ASN A 239 7.05 19.11 15.32
N ASN A 240 5.95 19.49 14.68
CA ASN A 240 5.45 20.84 14.57
C ASN A 240 3.92 20.83 14.47
N ILE A 241 3.25 21.61 15.34
CA ILE A 241 1.79 21.65 15.40
C ILE A 241 1.13 22.16 14.12
N ASP A 242 1.77 23.08 13.41
CA ASP A 242 1.25 23.61 12.14
C ASP A 242 1.26 22.53 11.06
N VAL A 243 2.30 21.68 11.04
CA VAL A 243 2.38 20.54 10.12
C VAL A 243 1.26 19.54 10.40
N ILE A 244 1.04 19.18 11.67
CA ILE A 244 -0.04 18.26 12.06
C ILE A 244 -1.44 18.83 11.76
N ASN A 245 -1.64 20.13 11.97
CA ASN A 245 -2.92 20.80 11.65
C ASN A 245 -3.19 20.81 10.14
N ASN A 246 -2.16 20.97 9.30
CA ASN A 246 -2.31 20.88 7.86
C ASN A 246 -2.69 19.46 7.42
N LEU A 247 -2.03 18.43 7.97
CA LEU A 247 -2.40 17.03 7.70
C LEU A 247 -3.84 16.73 8.11
N GLU A 248 -4.31 17.24 9.25
CA GLU A 248 -5.70 17.11 9.68
C GLU A 248 -6.68 17.78 8.71
N ALA A 249 -6.34 18.98 8.22
CA ALA A 249 -7.17 19.71 7.27
C ALA A 249 -7.37 18.92 5.97
N GLU A 250 -6.30 18.29 5.45
CA GLU A 250 -6.38 17.39 4.30
C GLU A 250 -7.19 16.12 4.62
N LEU A 251 -6.97 15.54 5.80
CA LEU A 251 -7.63 14.32 6.26
C LEU A 251 -9.16 14.46 6.32
N ASN A 252 -9.68 15.67 6.55
CA ASN A 252 -11.11 15.92 6.65
C ASN A 252 -11.91 15.52 5.40
N ASN A 253 -11.28 15.49 4.24
CA ASN A 253 -11.91 15.08 2.97
C ASN A 253 -11.49 13.67 2.53
N HIS A 254 -10.71 12.95 3.34
CA HIS A 254 -10.16 11.65 2.99
C HIS A 254 -11.17 10.51 3.27
N PRO A 255 -11.34 9.52 2.37
CA PRO A 255 -12.27 8.40 2.58
C PRO A 255 -11.99 7.57 3.83
N LEU A 256 -10.72 7.51 4.27
CA LEU A 256 -10.29 6.79 5.48
C LEU A 256 -10.10 7.69 6.71
N LYS A 257 -10.70 8.89 6.74
CA LYS A 257 -10.57 9.84 7.85
C LYS A 257 -10.71 9.18 9.22
N GLU A 258 -11.78 8.40 9.41
CA GLU A 258 -12.09 7.79 10.71
C GLU A 258 -11.03 6.78 11.17
N GLN A 259 -10.29 6.16 10.23
CA GLN A 259 -9.21 5.23 10.56
C GLN A 259 -7.90 5.93 10.89
N LEU A 260 -7.69 7.12 10.33
CA LEU A 260 -6.41 7.85 10.37
C LEU A 260 -6.39 8.96 11.43
N VAL A 261 -7.57 9.46 11.85
CA VAL A 261 -7.68 10.59 12.79
C VAL A 261 -7.01 10.30 14.13
N TYR A 262 -7.01 9.03 14.57
CA TYR A 262 -6.35 8.61 15.81
C TYR A 262 -4.87 8.99 15.85
N SER A 263 -4.14 8.78 14.75
CA SER A 263 -2.72 9.13 14.65
C SER A 263 -2.50 10.65 14.76
N ILE A 264 -3.38 11.44 14.14
CA ILE A 264 -3.33 12.91 14.20
C ILE A 264 -3.61 13.42 15.62
N ASP A 265 -4.65 12.89 16.26
CA ASP A 265 -5.01 13.27 17.63
C ASP A 265 -3.86 12.96 18.60
N LEU A 266 -3.26 11.77 18.49
CA LEU A 266 -2.13 11.36 19.31
C LEU A 266 -0.90 12.27 19.08
N ALA A 267 -0.61 12.63 17.83
CA ALA A 267 0.47 13.56 17.50
C ALA A 267 0.27 14.93 18.17
N LYS A 268 -0.96 15.45 18.18
CA LYS A 268 -1.30 16.72 18.85
C LYS A 268 -1.13 16.66 20.36
N GLU A 269 -1.51 15.55 20.99
CA GLU A 269 -1.33 15.35 22.44
C GLU A 269 0.16 15.39 22.83
N ILE A 270 1.01 14.73 22.04
CA ILE A 270 2.47 14.73 22.25
C ILE A 270 3.04 16.14 22.13
N LEU A 271 2.66 16.89 21.08
CA LEU A 271 3.18 18.24 20.83
C LEU A 271 2.78 19.28 21.88
N LYS A 272 1.59 19.14 22.47
CA LYS A 272 1.14 20.02 23.56
C LYS A 272 1.87 19.73 24.88
N GLY A 273 2.55 18.59 24.99
CA GLY A 273 3.07 18.08 26.25
C GLY A 273 1.96 17.64 27.20
N ASP A 274 0.74 17.41 26.69
CA ASP A 274 -0.42 17.03 27.49
C ASP A 274 -0.26 15.60 28.04
N LYS A 275 0.54 14.78 27.36
CA LYS A 275 0.90 13.42 27.78
C LYS A 275 2.37 13.12 27.46
N ASP A 276 3.13 12.83 28.49
CA ASP A 276 4.40 12.12 28.36
C ASP A 276 4.09 10.63 28.32
N TYR A 277 4.45 9.98 27.21
CA TYR A 277 4.27 8.53 27.02
C TYR A 277 5.59 7.76 27.22
N SER A 278 6.69 8.45 27.52
CA SER A 278 8.00 7.82 27.71
C SER A 278 8.01 6.88 28.92
N ASP A 279 7.23 7.18 29.96
CA ASP A 279 7.02 6.32 31.14
C ASP A 279 6.05 5.16 30.91
N ARG A 280 5.36 5.13 29.75
CA ARG A 280 4.43 4.06 29.36
C ARG A 280 4.99 3.13 28.29
N THR A 281 6.26 3.30 27.95
CA THR A 281 6.96 2.39 27.05
C THR A 281 7.65 1.30 27.86
N PHE A 282 7.17 0.06 27.73
CA PHE A 282 7.78 -1.10 28.36
C PHE A 282 8.67 -1.82 27.35
N THR A 283 9.95 -1.98 27.69
CA THR A 283 10.84 -2.84 26.91
C THR A 283 10.70 -4.27 27.41
N LEU A 284 10.08 -5.13 26.60
CA LEU A 284 9.93 -6.54 26.92
C LEU A 284 11.23 -7.31 26.68
N THR A 285 11.54 -8.25 27.56
CA THR A 285 12.68 -9.16 27.42
C THR A 285 12.30 -10.34 26.52
N GLN A 286 13.16 -10.74 25.60
CA GLN A 286 12.92 -11.91 24.76
C GLN A 286 13.42 -13.20 25.44
N TYR A 287 12.54 -13.90 26.16
CA TYR A 287 12.88 -15.20 26.78
C TYR A 287 12.82 -16.39 25.81
N GLY A 288 12.22 -16.21 24.63
CA GLY A 288 11.94 -17.29 23.69
C GLY A 288 10.81 -18.20 24.17
N ASP A 289 10.66 -19.38 23.56
CA ASP A 289 9.66 -20.36 23.99
C ASP A 289 10.17 -21.15 25.21
N THR A 290 9.93 -20.60 26.40
CA THR A 290 10.33 -21.17 27.68
C THR A 290 9.66 -22.51 27.97
N HIS A 291 8.44 -22.73 27.46
CA HIS A 291 7.73 -24.02 27.59
C HIS A 291 8.34 -25.10 26.70
N ALA A 292 8.69 -24.79 25.45
CA ALA A 292 9.42 -25.72 24.59
C ALA A 292 10.79 -26.05 25.17
N LYS A 293 11.52 -25.07 25.70
CA LYS A 293 12.82 -25.28 26.37
C LYS A 293 12.69 -26.22 27.57
N ALA A 294 11.75 -25.95 28.48
CA ALA A 294 11.52 -26.78 29.67
C ALA A 294 11.15 -28.23 29.33
N ARG A 295 10.29 -28.43 28.33
CA ARG A 295 9.84 -29.75 27.88
C ARG A 295 10.93 -30.53 27.14
N ASN A 296 11.54 -29.90 26.14
CA ASN A 296 12.38 -30.60 25.17
C ASN A 296 13.82 -30.73 25.64
N GLN A 297 14.35 -29.72 26.34
CA GLN A 297 15.74 -29.70 26.80
C GLN A 297 15.87 -30.12 28.27
N LEU A 298 15.08 -29.51 29.17
CA LEU A 298 15.19 -29.75 30.61
C LEU A 298 14.40 -30.99 31.08
N LYS A 299 13.56 -31.56 30.19
CA LYS A 299 12.72 -32.74 30.48
C LYS A 299 11.81 -32.57 31.70
N MET A 300 11.34 -31.34 31.94
CA MET A 300 10.42 -31.03 33.03
C MET A 300 9.00 -31.49 32.71
N SER A 301 8.28 -32.00 33.73
CA SER A 301 6.89 -32.46 33.62
C SER A 301 5.85 -31.38 33.93
N THR A 302 6.26 -30.27 34.55
CA THR A 302 5.42 -29.10 34.86
C THR A 302 6.10 -27.81 34.39
N PHE A 303 5.30 -26.84 33.97
CA PHE A 303 5.77 -25.56 33.43
C PHE A 303 5.26 -24.41 34.29
N GLY A 304 6.14 -23.43 34.57
CA GLY A 304 5.77 -22.17 35.22
C GLY A 304 5.17 -21.17 34.24
N THR A 305 4.88 -19.97 34.74
CA THR A 305 4.48 -18.82 33.91
C THR A 305 5.70 -18.00 33.50
N ASP A 306 5.63 -17.40 32.32
CA ASP A 306 6.67 -16.52 31.76
C ASP A 306 6.10 -15.11 31.52
N LEU A 307 5.39 -14.61 32.54
CA LEU A 307 4.73 -13.32 32.49
C LEU A 307 5.75 -12.21 32.75
N GLN A 308 5.67 -11.15 31.96
CA GLN A 308 6.43 -9.92 32.16
C GLN A 308 5.53 -8.89 32.82
N SER A 309 5.98 -8.31 33.93
CA SER A 309 5.25 -7.25 34.63
C SER A 309 5.28 -5.95 33.83
N THR A 310 4.13 -5.32 33.70
CA THR A 310 3.94 -3.98 33.14
C THR A 310 3.64 -3.00 34.27
#